data_AF-A0A4U7D5A4-F1
#
_entry.id   AF-A0A4U7D5A4-F1
#
_cell.length_a   1.000
_cell.length_b   1.000
_cell.length_c   1.000
_cell.angle_alpha   90.00
_cell.angle_beta   90.00
_cell.angle_gamma   90.00
#
_symmetry.space_group_name_H-M   'P 1'
#
loop_
_entity.id
_entity.type
_entity.pdbx_description
1 polymer ?
#
loop_
_entity_poly.entity_id
_entity_poly.type
_entity_poly.pdbx_seq_one_letter_code
_entity_poly.pdbx_strand_id
1 'polypeptide(L)'
;MADSEPITVASLFSGAGGLDIGFSENPAFEIALHLDVDETAVETLEANRGTYVDEEAVLLCEDVREVADAVLDDRPDEFNIPATLGDEIDFIIGGPPCQPFSAAARRAGGTEGTDSEEGRLFEAYVDLLDKWQPAGFLFENVSGVTSNEEDWEPIVEAFRGAGYVVEKPRTARTLNAADYGVPQHRARTFIVGVREDIDVDYHFPKPTHDEDSEGDLKSVTAGEALADLDNDDVEAETPYEVTS
;
A
#
# COMPACT_ATOMS: atom_id res chain seq x y z
N MET A 1 27.88 -2.54 -4.63
CA MET A 1 26.82 -1.72 -5.27
C MET A 1 26.93 -0.36 -4.61
N ALA A 2 26.89 0.73 -5.36
CA ALA A 2 27.31 2.05 -4.86
C ALA A 2 26.50 2.46 -3.62
N ASP A 3 27.19 3.13 -2.69
CA ASP A 3 26.67 3.87 -1.52
C ASP A 3 25.59 4.90 -1.93
N SER A 4 24.39 4.45 -2.29
CA SER A 4 23.22 5.33 -2.33
C SER A 4 22.51 5.25 -0.99
N GLU A 5 22.09 6.40 -0.46
CA GLU A 5 21.20 6.46 0.70
C GLU A 5 19.93 5.61 0.42
N PRO A 6 19.36 4.96 1.45
CA PRO A 6 18.10 4.22 1.30
C PRO A 6 16.98 5.12 0.76
N ILE A 7 16.03 4.53 0.04
CA ILE A 7 14.80 5.19 -0.37
C ILE A 7 13.90 5.26 0.86
N THR A 8 13.64 6.47 1.34
CA THR A 8 12.81 6.69 2.52
C THR A 8 11.33 6.55 2.16
N VAL A 9 10.61 5.72 2.91
CA VAL A 9 9.22 5.34 2.60
C VAL A 9 8.27 5.80 3.71
N ALA A 10 7.14 6.37 3.31
CA ALA A 10 5.98 6.51 4.18
C ALA A 10 4.92 5.47 3.82
N SER A 11 4.57 4.60 4.77
CA SER A 11 3.47 3.65 4.69
C SER A 11 2.21 4.28 5.27
N LEU A 12 1.22 4.52 4.41
CA LEU A 12 -0.11 4.99 4.77
C LEU A 12 -1.06 3.80 4.75
N PHE A 13 -1.98 3.72 5.71
CA PHE A 13 -2.87 2.55 5.86
C PHE A 13 -2.06 1.26 6.05
N SER A 14 -1.05 1.32 6.92
CA SER A 14 -0.03 0.26 7.09
C SER A 14 -0.64 -1.08 7.53
N GLY A 15 -1.78 -1.05 8.21
CA GLY A 15 -2.34 -2.21 8.90
C GLY A 15 -1.30 -2.84 9.82
N ALA A 16 -1.30 -4.16 9.92
CA ALA A 16 -0.28 -4.90 10.66
C ALA A 16 1.10 -4.95 9.95
N GLY A 17 1.28 -4.25 8.82
CA GLY A 17 2.54 -4.19 8.08
C GLY A 17 2.68 -5.23 6.96
N GLY A 18 1.58 -5.80 6.45
CA GLY A 18 1.65 -6.84 5.41
C GLY A 18 2.32 -6.38 4.11
N LEU A 19 2.08 -5.12 3.69
CA LEU A 19 2.77 -4.50 2.56
C LEU A 19 4.21 -4.10 2.95
N ASP A 20 4.35 -3.54 4.15
CA ASP A 20 5.60 -3.03 4.72
C ASP A 20 6.69 -4.10 4.80
N ILE A 21 6.33 -5.33 5.22
CA ILE A 21 7.23 -6.48 5.25
C ILE A 21 7.91 -6.65 3.88
N GLY A 22 7.15 -6.62 2.78
CA GLY A 22 7.70 -6.79 1.44
C GLY A 22 8.71 -5.71 1.04
N PHE A 23 8.54 -4.47 1.52
CA PHE A 23 9.50 -3.39 1.32
C PHE A 23 10.73 -3.54 2.23
N SER A 24 10.53 -3.88 3.50
CA SER A 24 11.59 -4.06 4.50
C SER A 24 12.58 -5.18 4.17
N GLU A 25 12.15 -6.21 3.43
CA GLU A 25 13.03 -7.30 2.98
C GLU A 25 14.11 -6.84 1.99
N ASN A 26 13.97 -5.64 1.40
CA ASN A 26 14.96 -5.06 0.51
C ASN A 26 15.61 -3.83 1.16
N PRO A 27 16.92 -3.88 1.48
CA PRO A 27 17.62 -2.80 2.19
C PRO A 27 17.77 -1.50 1.37
N ALA A 28 17.27 -1.48 0.13
CA ALA A 28 17.12 -0.25 -0.64
C ALA A 28 15.96 0.63 -0.14
N PHE A 29 15.07 0.10 0.69
CA PHE A 29 13.95 0.84 1.27
C PHE A 29 14.10 0.89 2.79
N GLU A 30 13.77 2.05 3.36
CA GLU A 30 13.69 2.29 4.79
C GLU A 30 12.32 2.91 5.08
N ILE A 31 11.52 2.30 5.96
CA ILE A 31 10.15 2.79 6.21
C ILE A 31 10.18 3.71 7.42
N ALA A 32 10.29 5.01 7.17
CA ALA A 32 10.42 6.02 8.21
C ALA A 32 9.10 6.36 8.91
N LEU A 33 7.96 6.11 8.27
CA LEU A 33 6.63 6.36 8.81
C LEU A 33 5.70 5.20 8.52
N HIS A 34 5.01 4.72 9.56
CA HIS A 34 3.83 3.87 9.43
C HIS A 34 2.64 4.58 10.06
N LEU A 35 1.55 4.70 9.30
CA LEU A 35 0.34 5.39 9.71
C LEU A 35 -0.85 4.47 9.53
N ASP A 36 -1.56 4.21 10.62
CA ASP A 36 -2.86 3.53 10.59
C ASP A 36 -3.78 4.08 11.68
N VAL A 37 -5.09 3.94 11.50
CA VAL A 37 -6.09 4.39 12.49
C VAL A 37 -6.44 3.28 13.48
N ASP A 38 -6.15 2.02 13.14
CA ASP A 38 -6.44 0.86 13.99
C ASP A 38 -5.34 0.67 15.05
N GLU A 39 -5.71 0.84 16.32
CA GLU A 39 -4.80 0.70 17.46
C GLU A 39 -4.16 -0.69 17.53
N THR A 40 -4.90 -1.77 17.18
CA THR A 40 -4.36 -3.13 17.21
C THR A 40 -3.32 -3.35 16.09
N ALA A 41 -3.55 -2.73 14.94
CA ALA A 41 -2.58 -2.73 13.85
C ALA A 41 -1.28 -2.03 14.27
N VAL A 42 -1.37 -0.85 14.88
CA VAL A 42 -0.19 -0.10 15.34
C VAL A 42 0.51 -0.80 16.50
N GLU A 43 -0.21 -1.41 17.44
CA GLU A 43 0.37 -2.27 18.48
C GLU A 43 1.15 -3.45 17.86
N THR A 44 0.64 -4.01 16.77
CA THR A 44 1.34 -5.09 16.04
C THR A 44 2.62 -4.58 15.38
N LEU A 45 2.61 -3.39 14.78
CA LEU A 45 3.82 -2.76 14.23
C LEU A 45 4.85 -2.50 15.34
N GLU A 46 4.42 -1.94 16.48
CA GLU A 46 5.29 -1.67 17.63
C GLU A 46 5.93 -2.97 18.17
N ALA A 47 5.15 -4.05 18.27
CA ALA A 47 5.65 -5.36 18.67
C ALA A 47 6.70 -5.95 17.72
N ASN A 48 6.78 -5.44 16.48
CA ASN A 48 7.72 -5.85 15.45
C ASN A 48 8.83 -4.81 15.18
N ARG A 49 9.00 -3.81 16.06
CA ARG A 49 10.18 -2.95 16.02
C ARG A 49 11.47 -3.77 16.15
N GLY A 50 12.46 -3.40 15.34
CA GLY A 50 13.73 -4.12 15.22
C GLY A 50 13.64 -5.43 14.43
N THR A 51 12.47 -5.77 13.86
CA THR A 51 12.31 -6.86 12.90
C THR A 51 12.10 -6.30 11.49
N TYR A 52 10.85 -6.16 11.03
CA TYR A 52 10.49 -5.53 9.76
C TYR A 52 10.07 -4.06 9.90
N VAL A 53 9.97 -3.57 11.14
CA VAL A 53 9.77 -2.15 11.46
C VAL A 53 11.07 -1.59 12.00
N ASP A 54 11.57 -0.52 11.40
CA ASP A 54 12.82 0.11 11.82
C ASP A 54 12.73 0.68 13.26
N GLU A 55 13.84 0.63 14.00
CA GLU A 55 13.91 1.10 15.40
C GLU A 55 13.54 2.58 15.52
N GLU A 56 13.92 3.38 14.54
CA GLU A 56 13.70 4.83 14.52
C GLU A 56 12.41 5.24 13.79
N ALA A 57 11.65 4.28 13.23
CA ALA A 57 10.43 4.56 12.49
C ALA A 57 9.38 5.26 13.37
N VAL A 58 8.71 6.26 12.79
CA VAL A 58 7.54 6.89 13.40
C VAL A 58 6.35 5.96 13.21
N LEU A 59 5.72 5.54 14.32
CA LEU A 59 4.46 4.81 14.30
C LEU A 59 3.36 5.76 14.76
N LEU A 60 2.38 6.00 13.89
CA LEU A 60 1.31 6.97 14.13
C LEU A 60 -0.05 6.28 14.09
N CYS A 61 -0.72 6.27 15.24
CA CYS A 61 -2.09 5.75 15.41
C CYS A 61 -3.11 6.87 15.24
N GLU A 62 -3.32 7.32 14.01
CA GLU A 62 -4.14 8.50 13.70
C GLU A 62 -4.93 8.33 12.42
N ASP A 63 -5.96 9.15 12.24
CA ASP A 63 -6.68 9.26 10.98
C ASP A 63 -5.83 10.02 9.95
N VAL A 64 -5.50 9.35 8.84
CA VAL A 64 -4.74 9.92 7.72
C VAL A 64 -5.29 11.27 7.23
N ARG A 65 -6.61 11.50 7.36
CA ARG A 65 -7.26 12.74 6.93
C ARG A 65 -6.86 13.91 7.82
N GLU A 66 -6.76 13.68 9.12
CA GLU A 66 -6.33 14.71 10.08
C GLU A 66 -4.85 15.01 9.93
N VAL A 67 -4.05 13.97 9.68
CA VAL A 67 -2.61 14.11 9.39
C VAL A 67 -2.38 14.87 8.08
N ALA A 68 -3.12 14.54 7.02
CA ALA A 68 -3.05 15.24 5.75
C ALA A 68 -3.43 16.73 5.90
N ASP A 69 -4.54 17.03 6.59
CA ASP A 69 -4.96 18.42 6.84
C ASP A 69 -3.87 19.21 7.58
N ALA A 70 -3.26 18.63 8.63
CA ALA A 70 -2.19 19.29 9.37
C ALA A 70 -0.91 19.47 8.52
N VAL A 71 -0.54 18.48 7.72
CA VAL A 71 0.61 18.55 6.80
C VAL A 71 0.39 19.62 5.72
N LEU A 72 -0.82 19.73 5.17
CA LEU A 72 -1.17 20.77 4.20
C LEU A 72 -1.09 22.17 4.81
N ASP A 73 -1.53 22.32 6.06
CA ASP A 73 -1.50 23.58 6.81
C ASP A 73 -0.12 23.92 7.43
N ASP A 74 0.95 23.16 7.12
CA ASP A 74 2.30 23.31 7.68
C ASP A 74 2.35 23.17 9.21
N ARG A 75 1.54 22.25 9.76
CA ARG A 75 1.43 21.90 11.20
C ARG A 75 1.68 20.40 11.51
N PRO A 76 2.64 19.70 10.88
CA PRO A 76 2.87 18.28 11.13
C PRO A 76 3.29 17.97 12.58
N ASP A 77 3.80 18.96 13.31
CA ASP A 77 4.19 18.83 14.72
C ASP A 77 3.01 18.55 15.66
N GLU A 78 1.76 18.83 15.25
CA GLU A 78 0.55 18.44 15.98
C GLU A 78 0.47 16.92 16.21
N PHE A 79 1.08 16.14 15.33
CA PHE A 79 1.15 14.68 15.37
C PHE A 79 2.54 14.13 15.74
N ASN A 80 3.43 14.98 16.24
CA ASN A 80 4.85 14.66 16.48
C ASN A 80 5.61 14.21 15.22
N ILE A 81 5.13 14.57 14.04
CA ILE A 81 5.83 14.34 12.78
C ILE A 81 6.87 15.47 12.61
N PRO A 82 8.15 15.16 12.36
CA PRO A 82 9.14 16.17 12.04
C PRO A 82 8.72 17.00 10.82
N ALA A 83 8.84 18.33 10.90
CA ALA A 83 8.50 19.20 9.78
C ALA A 83 9.32 18.93 8.51
N THR A 84 10.50 18.32 8.65
CA THR A 84 11.37 17.91 7.54
C THR A 84 11.05 16.54 6.96
N LEU A 85 10.22 15.72 7.63
CA LEU A 85 9.96 14.35 7.19
C LEU A 85 9.46 14.32 5.75
N GLY A 86 8.56 15.23 5.38
CA GLY A 86 8.05 15.34 4.01
C GLY A 86 9.12 15.61 2.96
N ASP A 87 10.19 16.35 3.30
CA ASP A 87 11.32 16.60 2.41
C ASP A 87 12.25 15.37 2.26
N GLU A 88 12.12 14.41 3.19
CA GLU A 88 12.92 13.18 3.26
C GLU A 88 12.20 11.99 2.60
N ILE A 89 10.86 12.03 2.46
CA ILE A 89 10.08 10.93 1.85
C ILE A 89 10.34 10.84 0.33
N ASP A 90 10.97 9.75 -0.10
CA ASP A 90 11.20 9.44 -1.51
C ASP A 90 10.07 8.62 -2.14
N PHE A 91 9.31 7.87 -1.33
CA PHE A 91 8.28 6.96 -1.81
C PHE A 91 7.10 6.85 -0.82
N ILE A 92 5.87 6.76 -1.33
CA ILE A 92 4.69 6.50 -0.51
C ILE A 92 4.08 5.15 -0.88
N ILE A 93 3.73 4.34 0.12
CA ILE A 93 3.01 3.07 -0.07
C ILE A 93 1.70 3.10 0.70
N GLY A 94 0.68 2.37 0.23
CA GLY A 94 -0.54 2.21 1.00
C GLY A 94 -1.68 1.54 0.26
N GLY A 95 -2.65 1.04 1.02
CA GLY A 95 -3.87 0.41 0.51
C GLY A 95 -5.15 1.06 1.06
N PRO A 96 -5.53 2.27 0.59
CA PRO A 96 -6.73 2.94 1.07
C PRO A 96 -8.00 2.09 0.82
N PRO A 97 -8.94 2.02 1.77
CA PRO A 97 -10.13 1.18 1.63
C PRO A 97 -11.00 1.58 0.45
N CYS A 98 -11.49 0.58 -0.29
CA CYS A 98 -12.22 0.75 -1.57
C CYS A 98 -13.72 0.98 -1.39
N GLN A 99 -14.21 2.18 -1.69
CA GLN A 99 -15.64 2.48 -1.89
C GLN A 99 -15.80 3.53 -3.02
N PRO A 100 -16.97 3.65 -3.67
CA PRO A 100 -17.05 4.21 -5.03
C PRO A 100 -16.49 5.63 -5.13
N PHE A 101 -15.38 5.74 -5.88
CA PHE A 101 -14.56 6.93 -6.16
C PHE A 101 -15.31 8.10 -6.83
N SER A 102 -16.62 7.93 -7.06
CA SER A 102 -17.57 8.95 -7.51
C SER A 102 -17.57 10.25 -6.68
N ALA A 103 -17.00 10.24 -5.47
CA ALA A 103 -16.84 11.42 -4.62
C ALA A 103 -15.59 12.26 -4.97
N ALA A 104 -14.41 11.64 -5.12
CA ALA A 104 -13.14 12.34 -5.40
C ALA A 104 -13.10 12.93 -6.81
N ALA A 105 -13.69 12.24 -7.79
CA ALA A 105 -13.81 12.69 -9.20
C ALA A 105 -14.49 14.06 -9.35
N ARG A 106 -15.48 14.37 -8.49
CA ARG A 106 -16.30 15.57 -8.66
C ARG A 106 -15.66 16.84 -8.11
N ARG A 107 -14.62 16.74 -7.29
CA ARG A 107 -13.84 17.92 -6.86
C ARG A 107 -12.84 18.37 -7.91
N ALA A 108 -12.26 17.43 -8.68
CA ALA A 108 -11.44 17.76 -9.85
C ALA A 108 -12.24 18.44 -10.99
N GLY A 109 -13.58 18.33 -10.99
CA GLY A 109 -14.48 18.79 -12.05
C GLY A 109 -15.59 19.79 -11.66
N GLY A 110 -15.60 20.34 -10.45
CA GLY A 110 -16.48 21.45 -10.06
C GLY A 110 -17.98 21.12 -10.03
N THR A 111 -18.48 20.47 -8.97
CA THR A 111 -19.83 20.69 -8.44
C THR A 111 -19.94 20.18 -7.00
N GLU A 112 -20.53 21.01 -6.12
CA GLU A 112 -20.71 20.72 -4.68
C GLU A 112 -21.52 19.44 -4.43
N GLY A 113 -21.01 18.60 -3.51
CA GLY A 113 -21.81 17.70 -2.69
C GLY A 113 -21.66 16.20 -2.98
N THR A 114 -20.84 15.51 -2.19
CA THR A 114 -21.12 14.27 -1.43
C THR A 114 -19.84 13.86 -0.67
N ASP A 115 -19.74 14.25 0.60
CA ASP A 115 -18.71 13.85 1.54
C ASP A 115 -18.93 12.40 2.01
N SER A 116 -18.55 11.41 1.20
CA SER A 116 -18.36 10.05 1.77
C SER A 116 -17.06 10.04 2.55
N GLU A 117 -17.09 9.57 3.80
CA GLU A 117 -15.93 9.52 4.70
C GLU A 117 -14.74 8.78 4.07
N GLU A 118 -15.03 7.80 3.21
CA GLU A 118 -14.07 6.96 2.50
C GLU A 118 -13.44 7.66 1.27
N GLY A 119 -14.21 8.48 0.56
CA GLY A 119 -13.69 9.29 -0.56
C GLY A 119 -12.62 10.27 -0.08
N ARG A 120 -12.75 10.76 1.16
CA ARG A 120 -11.74 11.61 1.82
C ARG A 120 -10.46 10.86 2.16
N LEU A 121 -10.48 9.52 2.31
CA LEU A 121 -9.27 8.72 2.57
C LEU A 121 -8.36 8.65 1.32
N PHE A 122 -8.96 8.46 0.15
CA PHE A 122 -8.22 8.52 -1.12
C PHE A 122 -7.67 9.93 -1.38
N GLU A 123 -8.49 10.96 -1.15
CA GLU A 123 -8.04 12.34 -1.28
C GLU A 123 -6.86 12.64 -0.34
N ALA A 124 -6.92 12.24 0.93
CA ALA A 124 -5.81 12.44 1.87
C ALA A 124 -4.50 11.76 1.40
N TYR A 125 -4.58 10.58 0.79
CA TYR A 125 -3.42 9.94 0.16
C TYR A 125 -2.84 10.79 -0.98
N VAL A 126 -3.70 11.33 -1.84
CA VAL A 126 -3.30 12.20 -2.96
C VAL A 126 -2.79 13.56 -2.47
N ASP A 127 -3.36 14.12 -1.42
CA ASP A 127 -2.95 15.38 -0.82
C ASP A 127 -1.53 15.27 -0.25
N LEU A 128 -1.19 14.15 0.40
CA LEU A 128 0.16 13.87 0.87
C LEU A 128 1.14 13.67 -0.30
N LEU A 129 0.73 13.01 -1.39
CA LEU A 129 1.53 12.92 -2.61
C LEU A 129 1.80 14.30 -3.23
N ASP A 130 0.77 15.16 -3.27
CA ASP A 130 0.88 16.50 -3.84
C ASP A 130 1.77 17.41 -2.99
N LYS A 131 1.68 17.30 -1.66
CA LYS A 131 2.47 18.09 -0.70
C LYS A 131 3.93 17.65 -0.60
N TRP A 132 4.18 16.35 -0.44
CA TRP A 132 5.54 15.83 -0.24
C TRP A 132 6.28 15.56 -1.55
N GLN A 133 5.56 15.42 -2.67
CA GLN A 133 6.14 15.18 -4.00
C GLN A 133 7.21 14.06 -4.01
N PRO A 134 6.96 12.85 -3.45
CA PRO A 134 7.92 11.74 -3.55
C PRO A 134 8.26 11.39 -5.02
N ALA A 135 9.37 10.70 -5.23
CA ALA A 135 9.77 10.23 -6.57
C ALA A 135 8.77 9.23 -7.16
N GLY A 136 8.06 8.49 -6.32
CA GLY A 136 6.99 7.61 -6.74
C GLY A 136 6.12 7.13 -5.61
N PHE A 137 5.15 6.28 -5.95
CA PHE A 137 4.27 5.66 -4.97
C PHE A 137 3.83 4.27 -5.39
N LEU A 138 3.34 3.47 -4.44
CA LEU A 138 2.60 2.24 -4.67
C LEU A 138 1.25 2.30 -3.95
N PHE A 139 0.18 2.21 -4.74
CA PHE A 139 -1.19 2.12 -4.28
C PHE A 139 -1.71 0.70 -4.52
N GLU A 140 -2.08 0.01 -3.45
CA GLU A 140 -2.68 -1.32 -3.48
C GLU A 140 -4.21 -1.21 -3.36
N ASN A 141 -4.93 -2.06 -4.10
CA ASN A 141 -6.37 -2.18 -3.91
C ASN A 141 -6.94 -3.52 -4.41
N VAL A 142 -8.22 -3.77 -4.14
CA VAL A 142 -8.96 -4.92 -4.67
C VAL A 142 -8.99 -4.92 -6.21
N SER A 143 -9.12 -6.10 -6.81
CA SER A 143 -9.09 -6.29 -8.28
C SER A 143 -10.22 -5.57 -9.05
N GLY A 144 -11.25 -5.10 -8.36
CA GLY A 144 -12.38 -4.40 -8.97
C GLY A 144 -12.04 -3.02 -9.53
N VAL A 145 -11.08 -2.32 -8.92
CA VAL A 145 -10.76 -0.90 -9.23
C VAL A 145 -10.28 -0.70 -10.67
N THR A 146 -9.49 -1.63 -11.21
CA THR A 146 -9.03 -1.54 -12.60
C THR A 146 -10.04 -2.05 -13.63
N SER A 147 -11.09 -2.73 -13.19
CA SER A 147 -12.02 -3.44 -14.07
C SER A 147 -13.21 -2.58 -14.50
N ASN A 148 -13.51 -1.51 -13.75
CA ASN A 148 -14.54 -0.53 -14.11
C ASN A 148 -13.89 0.77 -14.61
N GLU A 149 -14.10 1.15 -15.87
CA GLU A 149 -13.57 2.41 -16.41
C GLU A 149 -14.11 3.64 -15.68
N GLU A 150 -15.35 3.59 -15.17
CA GLU A 150 -15.98 4.70 -14.42
C GLU A 150 -15.29 4.97 -13.07
N ASP A 151 -14.70 3.94 -12.46
CA ASP A 151 -13.93 4.08 -11.20
C ASP A 151 -12.45 4.37 -11.47
N TRP A 152 -11.92 3.86 -12.58
CA TRP A 152 -10.50 3.96 -12.93
C TRP A 152 -10.07 5.36 -13.35
N GLU A 153 -10.80 6.02 -14.26
CA GLU A 153 -10.37 7.30 -14.81
C GLU A 153 -10.21 8.38 -13.73
N PRO A 154 -11.15 8.55 -12.77
CA PRO A 154 -10.98 9.51 -11.69
C PRO A 154 -9.73 9.31 -10.82
N ILE A 155 -9.37 8.05 -10.55
CA ILE A 155 -8.19 7.72 -9.76
C ILE A 155 -6.93 8.16 -10.50
N VAL A 156 -6.86 7.86 -11.80
CA VAL A 156 -5.74 8.26 -12.65
C VAL A 156 -5.67 9.78 -12.80
N GLU A 157 -6.81 10.44 -12.99
CA GLU A 157 -6.87 11.90 -13.06
C GLU A 157 -6.38 12.55 -11.77
N ALA A 158 -6.71 12.00 -10.60
CA ALA A 158 -6.21 12.50 -9.32
C ALA A 158 -4.69 12.34 -9.21
N PHE A 159 -4.13 11.17 -9.54
CA PHE A 159 -2.67 10.96 -9.53
C PHE A 159 -1.93 11.82 -10.57
N ARG A 160 -2.49 11.99 -11.76
CA ARG A 160 -1.96 12.90 -12.77
C ARG A 160 -2.03 14.35 -12.31
N GLY A 161 -3.11 14.73 -11.63
CA GLY A 161 -3.27 16.05 -11.01
C GLY A 161 -2.19 16.37 -9.99
N ALA A 162 -1.72 15.36 -9.25
CA ALA A 162 -0.60 15.46 -8.31
C ALA A 162 0.79 15.32 -8.95
N GLY A 163 0.89 15.21 -10.29
CA GLY A 163 2.16 15.20 -11.03
C GLY A 163 2.75 13.80 -11.32
N TYR A 164 1.95 12.74 -11.25
CA TYR A 164 2.44 11.36 -11.46
C TYR A 164 1.93 10.73 -12.76
N VAL A 165 2.80 9.94 -13.39
CA VAL A 165 2.48 9.13 -14.56
C VAL A 165 1.90 7.79 -14.12
N VAL A 166 0.65 7.55 -14.49
CA VAL A 166 -0.05 6.27 -14.27
C VAL A 166 -0.68 5.78 -15.58
N GLU A 167 -0.27 4.59 -16.03
CA GLU A 167 -0.71 4.01 -17.31
C GLU A 167 -0.88 2.49 -17.23
N LYS A 168 -1.99 2.00 -17.80
CA LYS A 168 -2.19 0.55 -18.00
C LYS A 168 -1.50 0.08 -19.28
N PRO A 169 -0.96 -1.16 -19.32
CA PRO A 169 -0.77 -2.08 -18.20
C PRO A 169 0.55 -1.85 -17.45
N ARG A 170 1.32 -0.84 -17.84
CA ARG A 170 2.73 -0.67 -17.46
C ARG A 170 2.91 -0.42 -15.97
N THR A 171 2.17 0.54 -15.44
CA THR A 171 2.26 0.95 -14.04
C THR A 171 0.98 0.66 -13.27
N ALA A 172 -0.02 0.05 -13.89
CA ALA A 172 -1.21 -0.46 -13.21
C ALA A 172 -1.58 -1.87 -13.68
N ARG A 173 -1.58 -2.84 -12.76
CA ARG A 173 -1.82 -4.25 -13.07
C ARG A 173 -2.45 -5.00 -11.90
N THR A 174 -3.36 -5.93 -12.21
CA THR A 174 -3.83 -6.93 -11.24
C THR A 174 -2.83 -8.09 -11.18
N LEU A 175 -2.34 -8.39 -9.98
CA LEU A 175 -1.42 -9.49 -9.68
C LEU A 175 -2.08 -10.49 -8.74
N ASN A 176 -1.82 -11.79 -8.91
CA ASN A 176 -2.30 -12.83 -8.00
C ASN A 176 -1.16 -13.32 -7.11
N ALA A 177 -1.36 -13.33 -5.79
CA ALA A 177 -0.34 -13.78 -4.85
C ALA A 177 0.13 -15.23 -5.10
N ALA A 178 -0.73 -16.09 -5.65
CA ALA A 178 -0.40 -17.45 -6.06
C ALA A 178 0.74 -17.50 -7.09
N ASP A 179 0.80 -16.51 -7.98
CA ASP A 179 1.82 -16.40 -9.03
C ASP A 179 3.20 -16.04 -8.45
N TYR A 180 3.26 -15.69 -7.16
CA TYR A 180 4.45 -15.30 -6.41
C TYR A 180 4.76 -16.22 -5.23
N GLY A 181 4.15 -17.41 -5.17
CA GLY A 181 4.48 -18.45 -4.20
C GLY A 181 3.66 -18.44 -2.92
N VAL A 182 2.65 -17.57 -2.82
CA VAL A 182 1.70 -17.62 -1.69
C VAL A 182 0.63 -18.67 -1.99
N PRO A 183 0.34 -19.63 -1.08
CA PRO A 183 -0.66 -20.69 -1.30
C PRO A 183 -2.11 -20.18 -1.18
N GLN A 184 -2.42 -19.04 -1.80
CA GLN A 184 -3.72 -18.38 -1.77
C GLN A 184 -3.98 -17.66 -3.08
N HIS A 185 -5.14 -17.93 -3.69
CA HIS A 185 -5.65 -17.11 -4.79
C HIS A 185 -6.14 -15.76 -4.25
N ARG A 186 -5.28 -14.74 -4.35
CA ARG A 186 -5.56 -13.38 -3.91
C ARG A 186 -5.13 -12.40 -4.99
N ALA A 187 -6.10 -11.96 -5.79
CA ALA A 187 -5.88 -10.94 -6.79
C ALA A 187 -5.97 -9.54 -6.18
N ARG A 188 -4.97 -8.70 -6.48
CA ARG A 188 -4.89 -7.29 -6.08
C ARG A 188 -4.41 -6.42 -7.22
N THR A 189 -5.04 -5.27 -7.34
CA THR A 189 -4.62 -4.17 -8.20
C THR A 189 -3.45 -3.47 -7.54
N PHE A 190 -2.36 -3.31 -8.27
CA PHE A 190 -1.26 -2.44 -7.89
C PHE A 190 -1.18 -1.32 -8.91
N ILE A 191 -1.07 -0.09 -8.42
CA ILE A 191 -0.77 1.11 -9.20
C ILE A 191 0.55 1.64 -8.67
N VAL A 192 1.53 1.78 -9.56
CA VAL A 192 2.80 2.45 -9.28
C VAL A 192 2.77 3.78 -10.02
N GLY A 193 2.94 4.88 -9.30
CA GLY A 193 3.12 6.19 -9.92
C GLY A 193 4.59 6.57 -9.87
N VAL A 194 5.07 7.20 -10.94
CA VAL A 194 6.39 7.84 -10.99
C VAL A 194 6.17 9.31 -11.31
N ARG A 195 6.85 10.20 -10.59
CA ARG A 195 6.73 11.64 -10.79
C ARG A 195 7.15 12.01 -12.23
N GLU A 196 6.44 12.95 -12.85
CA GLU A 196 6.53 13.22 -14.30
C GLU A 196 7.93 13.68 -14.79
N ASP A 197 8.74 14.24 -13.90
CA ASP A 197 10.10 14.69 -14.17
C ASP A 197 11.15 13.56 -14.15
N ILE A 198 10.77 12.35 -13.73
CA ILE A 198 11.66 11.20 -13.59
C ILE A 198 11.48 10.25 -14.78
N ASP A 199 12.53 10.16 -15.61
CA ASP A 199 12.57 9.27 -16.78
C ASP A 199 12.96 7.83 -16.37
N VAL A 200 11.99 7.07 -15.88
CA VAL A 200 12.14 5.65 -15.49
C VAL A 200 11.20 4.75 -16.27
N ASP A 201 11.75 3.66 -16.79
CA ASP A 201 10.99 2.57 -17.41
C ASP A 201 10.63 1.47 -16.39
N TYR A 202 9.59 1.74 -15.59
CA TYR A 202 9.07 0.76 -14.62
C TYR A 202 8.28 -0.37 -15.30
N HIS A 203 8.53 -1.61 -14.83
CA HIS A 203 7.78 -2.81 -15.18
C HIS A 203 7.52 -3.63 -13.92
N PHE A 204 6.30 -4.19 -13.81
CA PHE A 204 6.00 -5.15 -12.76
C PHE A 204 6.91 -6.39 -12.81
N PRO A 205 7.22 -7.00 -11.65
CA PRO A 205 7.95 -8.26 -11.63
C PRO A 205 7.21 -9.32 -12.44
N LYS A 206 7.97 -10.21 -13.08
CA LYS A 206 7.39 -11.39 -13.72
C LYS A 206 6.91 -12.35 -12.62
N PRO A 207 5.80 -13.07 -12.84
CA PRO A 207 5.42 -14.23 -12.03
C PRO A 207 6.59 -15.18 -11.80
N THR A 208 6.71 -15.71 -10.58
CA THR A 208 7.78 -16.65 -10.21
C THR A 208 7.29 -18.08 -10.01
N HIS A 209 5.98 -18.29 -9.77
CA HIS A 209 5.38 -19.59 -9.43
C HIS A 209 4.15 -19.95 -10.29
N ASP A 210 3.97 -19.24 -11.42
CA ASP A 210 2.92 -19.52 -12.42
C ASP A 210 3.33 -20.69 -13.33
N GLU A 211 2.35 -21.39 -13.91
CA GLU A 211 2.55 -22.56 -14.78
C GLU A 211 3.42 -22.25 -16.01
N ASP A 212 3.37 -20.99 -16.47
CA ASP A 212 4.12 -20.47 -17.63
C ASP A 212 5.36 -19.65 -17.22
N SER A 213 5.72 -19.60 -15.93
CA SER A 213 6.89 -18.83 -15.48
C SER A 213 8.20 -19.45 -15.97
N GLU A 214 9.18 -18.63 -16.35
CA GLU A 214 10.48 -19.12 -16.85
C GLU A 214 11.36 -19.75 -15.74
N GLY A 215 10.86 -19.81 -14.50
CA GLY A 215 11.54 -20.38 -13.34
C GLY A 215 11.05 -21.78 -12.99
N ASP A 216 11.91 -22.59 -12.37
CA ASP A 216 11.61 -23.96 -11.94
C ASP A 216 10.70 -24.05 -10.69
N LEU A 217 10.13 -22.94 -10.22
CA LEU A 217 9.35 -22.91 -8.98
C LEU A 217 7.89 -23.25 -9.28
N LYS A 218 7.40 -24.30 -8.62
CA LYS A 218 6.01 -24.74 -8.74
C LYS A 218 5.12 -23.96 -7.78
N SER A 219 3.84 -23.82 -8.12
CA SER A 219 2.84 -23.27 -7.21
C SER A 219 2.86 -23.98 -5.86
N VAL A 220 2.75 -23.21 -4.79
CA VAL A 220 2.77 -23.70 -3.40
C VAL A 220 1.35 -24.02 -2.95
N THR A 221 1.17 -25.17 -2.32
CA THR A 221 -0.11 -25.61 -1.77
C THR A 221 -0.26 -25.24 -0.29
N ALA A 222 -1.52 -25.15 0.17
CA ALA A 222 -1.79 -24.94 1.60
C ALA A 222 -1.21 -26.07 2.48
N GLY A 223 -1.16 -27.31 1.95
CA GLY A 223 -0.56 -28.44 2.66
C GLY A 223 0.95 -28.29 2.84
N GLU A 224 1.66 -27.75 1.84
CA GLU A 224 3.10 -27.48 1.94
C GLU A 224 3.40 -26.36 2.93
N ALA A 225 2.60 -25.29 2.93
CA ALA A 225 2.81 -24.14 3.82
C ALA A 225 2.47 -24.40 5.29
N LEU A 226 1.73 -25.47 5.59
CA LEU A 226 1.35 -25.87 6.95
C LEU A 226 2.05 -27.16 7.40
N ALA A 227 2.99 -27.68 6.61
CA ALA A 227 3.58 -29.01 6.82
C ALA A 227 4.45 -29.11 8.08
N ASP A 228 4.96 -27.98 8.56
CA ASP A 228 5.85 -27.84 9.71
C ASP A 228 5.13 -27.40 10.99
N LEU A 229 3.81 -27.20 10.94
CA LEU A 229 3.01 -26.90 12.12
C LEU A 229 2.82 -28.14 12.99
N ASP A 230 3.23 -28.01 14.25
CA ASP A 230 3.01 -29.03 15.26
C ASP A 230 1.53 -29.09 15.64
N ASN A 231 0.93 -30.27 15.48
CA ASN A 231 -0.48 -30.52 15.79
C ASN A 231 -0.67 -31.37 17.06
N ASP A 232 0.41 -31.64 17.80
CA ASP A 232 0.38 -32.56 18.94
C ASP A 232 -0.53 -32.06 20.10
N ASP A 233 -0.77 -30.74 20.20
CA ASP A 233 -1.66 -30.10 21.18
C ASP A 233 -3.05 -29.74 20.63
N VAL A 234 -3.36 -30.08 19.37
CA VAL A 234 -4.68 -29.83 18.79
C VAL A 234 -5.61 -30.97 19.18
N GLU A 235 -6.40 -30.77 20.25
CA GLU A 235 -7.53 -31.66 20.51
C GLU A 235 -8.48 -31.59 19.31
N ALA A 236 -8.78 -32.73 18.70
CA ALA A 236 -9.72 -32.81 17.59
C ALA A 236 -11.11 -32.38 18.09
N GLU A 237 -11.46 -31.10 17.90
CA GLU A 237 -12.83 -30.64 18.09
C GLU A 237 -13.73 -31.38 17.10
N THR A 238 -14.93 -31.75 17.56
CA THR A 238 -15.97 -32.27 16.67
C THR A 238 -16.16 -31.32 15.49
N PRO A 239 -16.18 -31.81 14.24
CA PRO A 239 -16.38 -30.96 13.07
C PRO A 239 -17.63 -30.09 13.28
N TYR A 240 -17.49 -28.79 13.03
CA TYR A 240 -18.64 -27.88 12.99
C TYR A 240 -19.69 -28.45 12.03
N GLU A 241 -20.95 -28.57 12.48
CA GLU A 241 -22.04 -28.94 11.58
C GLU A 241 -22.16 -27.87 10.51
N VAL A 242 -21.77 -28.21 9.28
CA VAL A 242 -22.00 -27.36 8.12
C VAL A 242 -23.50 -27.32 7.89
N THR A 243 -24.18 -26.29 8.41
CA THR A 243 -25.59 -26.05 8.10
C THR A 243 -25.68 -25.59 6.65
N SER A 244 -26.27 -26.43 5.81
CA SER A 244 -26.61 -26.17 4.41
C SER A 244 -27.64 -25.07 4.24
#